data_AF-A0AAJ6EN91-F1
#
_entry.id   AF-A0AAJ6EN91-F1
#
_cell.length_a   1.000
_cell.length_b   1.000
_cell.length_c   1.000
_cell.angle_alpha   90.00
_cell.angle_beta   90.00
_cell.angle_gamma   90.00
#
_symmetry.space_group_name_H-M   'P 1'
#
loop_
_entity.id
_entity.type
_entity.pdbx_description
1 polymer ?
#
loop_
_entity_poly.entity_id
_entity_poly.type
_entity_poly.pdbx_seq_one_letter_code
_entity_poly.pdbx_strand_id
1 'polypeptide(L)' 'MGRMQTSTETSAWLLQAKDFLDEARRLKPGPERNELRQTAKVLREIAKLETASEPAREPDRRRRS' A
#
# COMPACT_ATOMS: atom_id res chain seq x y z
N MET A 1 0.90 16.88 12.34
CA MET A 1 -0.16 15.86 12.50
C MET A 1 -0.44 15.08 11.20
N GLY A 2 -0.14 15.60 9.99
CA GLY A 2 -0.41 14.89 8.73
C GLY A 2 0.36 13.57 8.49
N ARG A 3 1.61 13.48 8.93
CA ARG A 3 2.47 12.33 8.62
C ARG A 3 2.06 10.99 9.27
N MET A 4 1.48 11.04 10.47
CA MET A 4 0.99 9.83 11.15
C MET A 4 -0.30 9.30 10.50
N GLN A 5 -1.11 10.21 9.94
CA GLN A 5 -2.35 9.86 9.25
C GLN A 5 -2.03 9.15 7.94
N THR A 6 -1.11 9.69 7.13
CA THR A 6 -0.69 9.07 5.86
C THR A 6 -0.07 7.69 6.07
N SER A 7 0.79 7.51 7.08
CA SER A 7 1.35 6.17 7.37
C SER A 7 0.27 5.17 7.82
N THR A 8 -0.78 5.64 8.50
CA THR A 8 -1.91 4.80 8.93
C THR A 8 -2.81 4.44 7.75
N GLU A 9 -3.08 5.40 6.85
CA GLU A 9 -3.86 5.22 5.62
C GLU A 9 -3.14 4.28 4.65
N THR A 10 -1.84 4.48 4.42
CA THR A 10 -1.00 3.56 3.63
C THR A 10 -1.01 2.15 4.22
N SER A 11 -0.97 2.02 5.55
CA SER A 11 -1.07 0.72 6.22
C SER A 11 -2.46 0.08 6.02
N ALA A 12 -3.54 0.88 6.01
CA ALA A 12 -4.89 0.42 5.77
C ALA A 12 -5.07 -0.09 4.33
N TRP A 13 -4.54 0.61 3.33
CA TRP A 13 -4.55 0.18 1.92
C TRP A 13 -3.84 -1.15 1.72
N LEU A 14 -2.67 -1.33 2.35
CA LEU A 14 -1.91 -2.58 2.28
C LEU A 14 -2.62 -3.74 2.99
N LEU A 15 -3.30 -3.48 4.10
CA LEU A 15 -4.08 -4.49 4.82
C LEU A 15 -5.25 -4.96 3.95
N GLN A 16 -6.01 -4.04 3.39
CA GLN A 16 -7.14 -4.38 2.51
C GLN A 16 -6.67 -5.12 1.24
N ALA A 17 -5.53 -4.73 0.66
CA ALA A 17 -4.93 -5.46 -0.46
C ALA A 17 -4.58 -6.91 -0.12
N LYS A 18 -4.13 -7.17 1.12
CA LYS A 18 -3.85 -8.52 1.59
C LYS A 18 -5.14 -9.34 1.69
N ASP A 19 -6.20 -8.77 2.26
CA ASP A 19 -7.47 -9.48 2.42
C ASP A 19 -8.06 -9.89 1.06
N PHE A 20 -8.01 -9.01 0.05
CA PHE A 20 -8.40 -9.34 -1.31
C PHE A 20 -7.57 -10.47 -1.93
N LEU A 21 -6.25 -10.51 -1.66
CA LEU A 21 -5.40 -11.61 -2.14
C LEU A 21 -5.70 -12.92 -1.43
N ASP A 22 -6.04 -12.88 -0.15
CA ASP A 22 -6.41 -14.06 0.63
C ASP A 22 -7.76 -14.61 0.17
N GLU A 23 -8.72 -13.74 -0.16
CA GLU A 23 -9.98 -14.15 -0.78
C GLU A 23 -9.76 -14.72 -2.19
N ALA A 24 -8.93 -14.08 -3.02
CA ALA A 24 -8.59 -14.56 -4.36
C ALA A 24 -7.89 -15.93 -4.35
N ARG A 25 -7.19 -16.29 -3.27
CA ARG A 25 -6.57 -17.62 -3.11
C ARG A 25 -7.60 -18.72 -2.82
N ARG A 26 -8.75 -18.36 -2.24
CA ARG A 26 -9.84 -19.31 -1.93
C ARG A 26 -10.69 -19.61 -3.16
N LEU A 27 -10.72 -18.70 -4.13
CA LEU A 27 -11.44 -18.87 -5.37
C LEU A 27 -10.67 -19.74 -6.39
N LYS A 28 -11.44 -20.48 -7.19
CA LYS A 28 -10.90 -21.15 -8.37
C LYS A 28 -10.38 -20.11 -9.39
N PRO A 29 -9.44 -20.48 -10.27
CA PRO A 29 -9.07 -19.63 -11.40
C PRO A 29 -10.32 -19.22 -12.20
N GLY A 30 -10.53 -17.91 -12.34
CA GLY A 30 -11.72 -17.35 -12.96
C GLY A 30 -11.72 -15.82 -12.94
N PRO A 31 -12.72 -15.19 -13.57
CA PRO A 31 -12.84 -13.74 -13.65
C PRO A 31 -12.89 -13.09 -12.26
N GLU A 32 -13.67 -13.64 -11.34
CA GLU A 32 -13.79 -13.16 -9.95
C GLU A 32 -12.43 -13.13 -9.24
N ARG A 33 -11.63 -14.20 -9.37
CA ARG A 33 -10.26 -14.24 -8.83
C ARG A 33 -9.38 -13.15 -9.46
N ASN A 34 -9.53 -12.90 -10.76
CA ASN A 34 -8.73 -11.88 -11.45
C ASN A 34 -9.12 -10.47 -10.99
N GLU A 35 -10.41 -10.21 -10.80
CA GLU A 35 -10.92 -8.94 -10.26
C GLU A 35 -10.35 -8.66 -8.88
N LEU A 36 -10.42 -9.61 -7.95
CA LEU A 36 -9.82 -9.45 -6.61
C LEU A 36 -8.31 -9.17 -6.67
N ARG A 37 -7.59 -9.84 -7.59
CA ARG A 37 -6.15 -9.57 -7.80
C ARG A 37 -5.89 -8.19 -8.39
N GLN A 38 -6.74 -7.69 -9.30
CA GLN A 38 -6.63 -6.34 -9.85
C GLN A 38 -6.90 -5.30 -8.77
N THR A 39 -7.95 -5.48 -7.97
CA THR A 39 -8.25 -4.60 -6.83
C THR A 39 -7.06 -4.53 -5.88
N ALA A 40 -6.52 -5.68 -5.44
CA ALA A 40 -5.34 -5.71 -4.59
C ALA A 40 -4.12 -5.00 -5.20
N LYS A 41 -3.94 -5.07 -6.53
CA LYS A 41 -2.87 -4.38 -7.24
C LYS A 41 -3.07 -2.86 -7.19
N VAL A 42 -4.28 -2.38 -7.47
CA VAL A 42 -4.62 -0.94 -7.40
C VAL A 42 -4.35 -0.39 -6.00
N LEU A 43 -4.78 -1.11 -4.96
CA LEU A 43 -4.56 -0.70 -3.57
C LEU A 43 -3.06 -0.60 -3.21
N ARG A 44 -2.24 -1.53 -3.71
CA ARG A 44 -0.78 -1.46 -3.53
C ARG A 44 -0.15 -0.28 -4.26
N GLU A 45 -0.63 0.06 -5.45
CA GLU A 45 -0.15 1.24 -6.17
C GLU A 45 -0.55 2.54 -5.46
N ILE A 46 -1.77 2.63 -4.91
CA ILE A 46 -2.18 3.77 -4.07
C ILE A 46 -1.24 3.91 -2.87
N ALA A 47 -1.03 2.82 -2.11
CA ALA A 47 -0.12 2.83 -0.95
C ALA A 47 1.31 3.26 -1.34
N LYS A 48 1.79 2.82 -2.50
CA LYS A 48 3.11 3.19 -3.02
C LYS A 48 3.17 4.68 -3.39
N LEU A 49 2.13 5.21 -4.01
CA LEU A 49 2.03 6.63 -4.37
C LEU A 49 1.94 7.51 -3.13
N GLU A 50 1.18 7.11 -2.11
CA GLU A 50 1.13 7.81 -0.81
C GLU A 50 2.49 7.81 -0.13
N THR A 51 3.18 6.67 -0.11
CA THR A 51 4.54 6.56 0.46
C THR A 51 5.55 7.41 -0.31
N ALA A 52 5.44 7.47 -1.65
CA ALA A 52 6.33 8.27 -2.49
C ALA A 52 6.00 9.76 -2.47
N SER A 53 4.74 10.12 -2.16
CA SER A 53 4.26 11.49 -1.98
C SER A 53 4.62 12.05 -0.60
N GLU A 54 4.91 11.19 0.39
CA GLU A 54 5.61 11.66 1.59
C GLU A 54 6.94 12.28 1.15
N PRO A 55 7.20 13.57 1.45
CA PRO A 55 8.51 14.15 1.19
C PRO A 55 9.51 13.30 1.96
N ALA A 56 10.35 12.58 1.23
CA ALA A 56 11.44 11.82 1.79
C ALA A 56 12.14 12.77 2.77
N ARG A 57 12.00 12.51 4.08
CA ARG A 57 12.96 13.04 5.03
C ARG A 57 14.25 12.37 4.63
N GLU A 58 14.96 13.01 3.71
CA GLU A 58 16.37 12.81 3.51
C GLU A 58 16.95 12.76 4.93
N PRO A 59 17.54 11.64 5.36
CA PRO A 59 18.21 11.64 6.64
C PRO A 59 19.39 12.58 6.43
N ASP A 60 19.20 13.84 6.83
CA ASP A 60 20.22 14.88 6.84
C ASP A 60 21.33 14.37 7.76
N ARG A 61 22.22 13.58 7.18
CA ARG A 61 23.52 13.23 7.73
C ARG A 61 24.43 14.44 7.54
N ARG A 62 24.02 15.63 7.98
CA ARG A 62 24.99 16.70 8.24
C ARG A 62 25.66 16.43 9.57
N ARG A 63 26.61 15.52 9.42
CA ARG A 63 27.71 15.23 10.31
C ARG A 63 28.39 16.56 10.66
N ARG A 64 28.10 17.01 11.87
CA ARG A 64 28.89 17.89 12.75
C ARG A 64 30.32 18.12 12.22
N SER A 65 30.62 19.36 11.83
CA SER A 65 31.98 19.92 11.75
C SER A 65 32.09 21.06 12.75
#